data_AF-A0A813WXZ1-F1
#
_entry.id   AF-A0A813WXZ1-F1
#
_cell.length_a   1.000
_cell.length_b   1.000
_cell.length_c   1.000
_cell.angle_alpha   90.00
_cell.angle_beta   90.00
_cell.angle_gamma   90.00
#
_symmetry.space_group_name_H-M   'P 1'
#
loop_
_entity.id
_entity.type
_entity.pdbx_description
1 polymer ?
#
loop_
_entity_poly.entity_id
_entity_poly.type
_entity_poly.pdbx_seq_one_letter_code
_entity_poly.pdbx_strand_id
1 'polypeptide(L)'
;MFLMYYLNEKGERVYTFKKVDPAGNPTQSAHPAKFSPDDQYSRQRLKLKTRHRLLLTQGPLPNKTSIATDVCSPGGCVCGISHRVINCDSKGWENLSSLEFPSQVNTLTLVANKLQFDRVEDIEKINNLTNLMDFSLNQNPLGKIPSFHINNLQSLSLIDTSLTSAEFPPSYNNCPLKAITLNDNKLRSINENDFAVLENSKLHRLHLDTASISKIDQNAFSVLKHLDSLSLKQNQLKSAEFLANLPRLSSIKLDGNQFTSLPPQLSIQKTMRIASLTSNSITNIDESSPLHTWLMKNWTSNRIYLANNPIDCCSSLWFIRFLQKTPEFVADRSLLKCAAPTSLAGQFLLDLNPDRLNCGDEPPKHSWWTIGRILGILGGIIGIVISFIIICIAYRYIRYRPSQSGYTEIDDPYVNVENTLPGGPVFPNLHDDEVDDRLSTYTYPDGTRSYAQTHSTADGVYAVDPSQTGDSVVERTALLSRPH
;
A
#
# COMPACT_ATOMS: atom_id res chain seq x y z
N MET A 1 -43.82 -10.88 -16.68
CA MET A 1 -43.22 -12.24 -16.71
C MET A 1 -42.09 -12.24 -17.71
N PHE A 2 -40.89 -12.65 -17.30
CA PHE A 2 -39.74 -12.74 -18.22
C PHE A 2 -39.78 -14.07 -18.96
N LEU A 3 -39.49 -14.05 -20.25
CA LEU A 3 -39.33 -15.27 -21.05
C LEU A 3 -38.04 -15.96 -20.61
N MET A 4 -38.13 -17.24 -20.28
CA MET A 4 -37.02 -18.10 -19.87
C MET A 4 -36.84 -19.21 -20.91
N TYR A 5 -35.72 -19.94 -20.85
CA TYR A 5 -35.48 -21.13 -21.65
C TYR A 5 -34.68 -22.19 -20.88
N TYR A 6 -34.83 -23.45 -21.29
CA TYR A 6 -33.97 -24.57 -20.90
C TYR A 6 -33.55 -25.36 -22.16
N LEU A 7 -32.60 -26.28 -22.04
CA LEU A 7 -32.17 -27.14 -23.15
C LEU A 7 -32.88 -28.49 -23.07
N ASN A 8 -33.45 -28.98 -24.19
CA ASN A 8 -33.99 -30.33 -24.28
C ASN A 8 -32.87 -31.37 -24.44
N GLU A 9 -33.23 -32.66 -24.46
CA GLU A 9 -32.29 -33.79 -24.62
C GLU A 9 -31.47 -33.74 -25.91
N LYS A 10 -31.92 -32.98 -26.92
CA LYS A 10 -31.22 -32.76 -28.20
C LYS A 10 -30.34 -31.51 -28.19
N GLY A 11 -30.25 -30.79 -27.06
CA GLY A 11 -29.50 -29.55 -26.91
C GLY A 11 -30.18 -28.30 -27.51
N GLU A 12 -31.49 -28.36 -27.78
CA GLU A 12 -32.26 -27.26 -28.36
C GLU A 12 -32.93 -26.43 -27.27
N ARG A 13 -33.04 -25.11 -27.48
CA ARG A 13 -33.68 -24.20 -26.53
C ARG A 13 -35.20 -24.33 -26.57
N VAL A 14 -35.79 -24.67 -25.42
CA VAL A 14 -37.25 -24.69 -25.20
C VAL A 14 -37.63 -23.53 -24.30
N TYR A 15 -38.47 -22.63 -24.83
CA TYR A 15 -38.88 -21.41 -24.13
C TYR A 15 -40.06 -21.65 -23.19
N THR A 16 -40.03 -21.01 -22.03
CA THR A 16 -41.04 -21.17 -20.97
C THR A 16 -41.15 -19.91 -20.13
N PHE A 17 -42.29 -19.71 -19.47
CA PHE A 17 -42.46 -18.69 -18.42
C PHE A 17 -42.24 -19.23 -17.02
N LYS A 18 -42.06 -20.55 -16.87
CA LYS A 18 -41.74 -21.20 -15.59
C LYS A 18 -40.27 -20.97 -15.27
N LYS A 19 -39.96 -20.82 -13.98
CA LYS A 19 -38.58 -20.65 -13.49
C LYS A 19 -37.78 -21.96 -13.44
N VAL A 20 -38.46 -23.08 -13.61
CA VAL A 20 -37.89 -24.44 -13.57
C VAL A 20 -38.33 -25.23 -14.79
N ASP A 21 -37.46 -26.10 -15.27
CA ASP A 21 -37.71 -27.03 -16.37
C ASP A 21 -38.49 -28.28 -15.87
N PRO A 22 -38.92 -29.19 -16.77
CA PRO A 22 -39.62 -30.42 -16.38
C PRO A 22 -38.82 -31.38 -15.50
N ALA A 23 -37.49 -31.26 -15.46
CA ALA A 23 -36.59 -32.06 -14.63
C ALA A 23 -36.28 -31.39 -13.28
N GLY A 24 -36.81 -30.19 -13.02
CA GLY A 24 -36.63 -29.42 -11.80
C GLY A 24 -35.42 -28.48 -11.78
N ASN A 25 -34.68 -28.35 -12.88
CA ASN A 25 -33.53 -27.45 -12.95
C ASN A 25 -33.96 -26.01 -13.23
N PRO A 26 -33.22 -25.00 -12.74
CA PRO A 26 -33.53 -23.59 -12.98
C PRO A 26 -33.37 -23.22 -14.46
N THR A 27 -34.39 -22.56 -15.00
CA THR A 27 -34.39 -22.02 -16.37
C THR A 27 -33.54 -20.76 -16.49
N GLN A 28 -33.00 -20.50 -17.68
CA GLN A 28 -32.16 -19.34 -17.97
C GLN A 28 -32.97 -18.22 -18.63
N SER A 29 -32.57 -16.96 -18.42
CA SER A 29 -33.24 -15.82 -19.06
C SER A 29 -33.08 -15.87 -20.57
N ALA A 30 -34.18 -15.79 -21.30
CA ALA A 30 -34.20 -15.91 -22.76
C ALA A 30 -34.00 -14.57 -23.50
N HIS A 31 -33.62 -13.49 -22.80
CA HIS A 31 -33.71 -12.13 -23.34
C HIS A 31 -32.48 -11.73 -24.19
N PRO A 32 -32.61 -11.43 -25.49
CA PRO A 32 -31.62 -10.69 -26.25
C PRO A 32 -32.11 -9.25 -26.46
N ALA A 33 -31.38 -8.27 -25.92
CA ALA A 33 -31.60 -6.83 -26.09
C ALA A 33 -32.94 -6.26 -25.56
N LYS A 34 -32.87 -5.07 -24.97
CA LYS A 34 -33.98 -4.30 -24.40
C LYS A 34 -35.11 -4.09 -25.43
N PHE A 35 -36.29 -4.64 -25.16
CA PHE A 35 -37.54 -4.09 -25.67
C PHE A 35 -38.00 -2.99 -24.70
N SER A 36 -38.05 -1.74 -25.16
CA SER A 36 -38.74 -0.68 -24.40
C SER A 36 -40.25 -0.88 -24.54
N PRO A 37 -41.02 -0.92 -23.44
CA PRO A 37 -42.47 -0.99 -23.47
C PRO A 37 -43.15 0.15 -24.24
N ASP A 38 -42.44 1.26 -24.47
CA ASP A 38 -42.97 2.49 -25.06
C ASP A 38 -42.99 2.52 -26.61
N ASP A 39 -42.44 1.51 -27.30
CA ASP A 39 -42.44 1.49 -28.78
C ASP A 39 -43.73 0.84 -29.34
N GLN A 40 -44.79 1.66 -29.43
CA GLN A 40 -46.10 1.30 -30.00
C GLN A 40 -46.02 0.78 -31.46
N TYR A 41 -44.93 1.05 -32.19
CA TYR A 41 -44.76 0.70 -33.60
C TYR A 41 -43.79 -0.47 -33.83
N SER A 42 -43.33 -1.12 -32.75
CA SER A 42 -42.39 -2.25 -32.82
C SER A 42 -42.91 -3.40 -33.71
N ARG A 43 -44.20 -3.71 -33.64
CA ARG A 43 -44.85 -4.74 -34.48
C ARG A 43 -44.84 -4.35 -35.97
N GLN A 44 -45.13 -3.09 -36.29
CA GLN A 44 -45.15 -2.57 -37.65
C GLN A 44 -43.73 -2.55 -38.23
N ARG A 45 -42.73 -2.14 -37.45
CA ARG A 45 -41.32 -2.15 -37.84
C ARG A 45 -40.81 -3.56 -38.14
N LEU A 46 -41.18 -4.54 -37.30
CA LEU A 46 -40.88 -5.95 -37.55
C LEU A 46 -41.56 -6.44 -38.83
N LYS A 47 -42.85 -6.14 -39.04
CA LYS A 47 -43.57 -6.49 -40.27
C LYS A 47 -42.92 -5.88 -41.52
N LEU A 48 -42.50 -4.62 -41.47
CA LEU A 48 -41.84 -3.92 -42.58
C LEU A 48 -40.47 -4.53 -42.88
N LYS A 49 -39.64 -4.75 -41.85
CA LYS A 49 -38.34 -5.43 -41.98
C LYS A 49 -38.49 -6.86 -42.52
N THR A 50 -39.53 -7.57 -42.10
CA THR A 50 -39.87 -8.91 -42.61
C THR A 50 -40.21 -8.86 -44.10
N ARG A 51 -41.05 -7.91 -44.52
CA ARG A 51 -41.46 -7.74 -45.92
C ARG A 51 -40.27 -7.42 -46.83
N HIS A 52 -39.32 -6.62 -46.36
CA HIS A 52 -38.13 -6.21 -47.12
C HIS A 52 -36.90 -7.11 -46.92
N ARG A 53 -37.04 -8.28 -46.26
CA ARG A 53 -35.93 -9.21 -45.98
C ARG A 53 -34.73 -8.58 -45.25
N LEU A 54 -35.00 -7.63 -44.36
CA LEU A 54 -33.98 -6.89 -43.60
C LEU A 54 -33.70 -7.49 -42.22
N LEU A 55 -34.40 -8.57 -41.83
CA LEU A 55 -34.09 -9.28 -40.59
C LEU A 55 -32.93 -10.24 -40.81
N LEU A 56 -31.94 -10.24 -39.91
CA LEU A 56 -30.82 -11.19 -39.95
C LEU A 56 -31.28 -12.66 -39.98
N THR A 57 -32.45 -12.95 -39.40
CA THR A 57 -33.07 -14.29 -39.38
C THR A 57 -33.68 -14.72 -40.73
N GLN A 58 -33.85 -13.81 -41.68
CA GLN A 58 -34.36 -14.10 -43.03
C GLN A 58 -33.25 -14.29 -44.05
N GLY A 59 -32.01 -13.97 -43.69
CA GLY A 59 -30.84 -14.37 -44.46
C GLY A 59 -30.64 -15.89 -44.40
N PRO A 60 -29.85 -16.47 -45.31
CA PRO A 60 -29.43 -17.85 -45.17
C PRO A 60 -28.82 -18.06 -43.78
N LEU A 61 -29.12 -19.19 -43.14
CA LEU A 61 -28.41 -19.61 -41.94
C LEU A 61 -26.92 -19.48 -42.23
N PRO A 62 -26.12 -18.80 -41.39
CA PRO A 62 -24.69 -18.76 -41.58
C PRO A 62 -24.22 -20.21 -41.70
N ASN A 63 -23.53 -20.51 -42.80
CA ASN A 63 -23.04 -21.85 -43.09
C ASN A 63 -22.30 -22.34 -41.84
N LYS A 64 -22.84 -23.35 -41.16
CA LYS A 64 -22.25 -23.94 -39.95
C LYS A 64 -20.94 -24.70 -40.24
N THR A 65 -20.40 -24.55 -41.44
CA THR A 65 -19.15 -25.13 -41.93
C THR A 65 -18.05 -24.10 -42.21
N SER A 66 -18.18 -22.85 -41.75
CA SER A 66 -17.03 -21.97 -41.57
C SER A 66 -17.37 -20.82 -40.61
N ILE A 67 -17.23 -21.03 -39.31
CA ILE A 67 -16.44 -20.04 -38.57
C ILE A 67 -15.03 -20.29 -39.10
N ALA A 68 -14.71 -19.69 -40.25
CA ALA A 68 -13.33 -19.48 -40.57
C ALA A 68 -12.86 -18.58 -39.43
N THR A 69 -12.26 -19.18 -38.41
CA THR A 69 -11.06 -18.58 -37.84
C THR A 69 -10.21 -18.32 -39.07
N ASP A 70 -10.26 -17.10 -39.60
CA ASP A 70 -9.32 -16.65 -40.61
C ASP A 70 -7.98 -16.73 -39.88
N VAL A 71 -7.34 -17.89 -39.99
CA VAL A 71 -5.99 -18.09 -39.52
C VAL A 71 -5.18 -17.14 -40.38
N CYS A 72 -4.73 -16.04 -39.79
CA CYS A 72 -3.71 -15.26 -40.47
C CYS A 72 -2.47 -16.14 -40.49
N SER A 73 -2.11 -16.60 -41.67
CA SER A 73 -0.70 -16.74 -41.98
C SER A 73 -0.11 -15.33 -41.85
N PRO A 74 0.84 -15.11 -40.92
CA PRO A 74 1.81 -16.10 -40.45
C PRO A 74 1.63 -16.57 -39.00
N GLY A 75 2.05 -17.81 -38.73
CA GLY A 75 2.28 -18.29 -37.36
C GLY A 75 1.09 -18.89 -36.62
N GLY A 76 -0.07 -19.03 -37.26
CA GLY A 76 -1.24 -19.65 -36.65
C GLY A 76 -1.98 -18.73 -35.67
N CYS A 77 -1.85 -17.41 -35.83
CA CYS A 77 -2.64 -16.43 -35.09
C CYS A 77 -4.10 -16.46 -35.51
N VAL A 78 -4.98 -16.01 -34.61
CA VAL A 78 -6.40 -15.79 -34.90
C VAL A 78 -6.60 -14.34 -35.29
N CYS A 79 -7.12 -14.11 -36.50
CA CYS A 79 -7.46 -12.78 -36.96
C CYS A 79 -8.96 -12.49 -36.84
N GLY A 80 -9.27 -11.28 -36.37
CA GLY A 80 -10.61 -10.72 -36.43
C GLY A 80 -10.95 -10.18 -37.84
N ILE A 81 -12.17 -9.68 -37.97
CA ILE A 81 -12.69 -9.11 -39.23
C ILE A 81 -11.75 -7.99 -39.73
N SER A 82 -11.39 -8.04 -41.02
CA SER A 82 -10.46 -7.10 -41.68
C SER A 82 -9.01 -7.10 -41.15
N HIS A 83 -8.61 -8.12 -40.39
CA HIS A 83 -7.26 -8.26 -39.80
C HIS A 83 -6.82 -7.07 -38.93
N ARG A 84 -7.77 -6.34 -38.34
CA ARG A 84 -7.47 -5.22 -37.43
C ARG A 84 -7.15 -5.68 -36.01
N VAL A 85 -7.63 -6.86 -35.64
CA VAL A 85 -7.40 -7.48 -34.35
C VAL A 85 -6.69 -8.80 -34.60
N ILE A 86 -5.51 -8.96 -34.03
CA ILE A 86 -4.70 -10.17 -34.15
C ILE A 86 -4.38 -10.70 -32.77
N ASN A 87 -4.73 -11.95 -32.54
CA ASN A 87 -4.39 -12.69 -31.33
C ASN A 87 -3.39 -13.79 -31.68
N CYS A 88 -2.20 -13.70 -31.09
CA CYS A 88 -1.14 -14.70 -31.20
C CYS A 88 -0.72 -15.19 -29.81
N ASP A 89 -1.69 -15.40 -28.93
CA ASP A 89 -1.41 -15.80 -27.56
C ASP A 89 -0.97 -17.29 -27.50
N SER A 90 -0.18 -17.63 -26.49
CA SER A 90 0.20 -19.01 -26.14
C SER A 90 0.87 -19.79 -27.28
N LYS A 91 1.66 -19.13 -28.13
CA LYS A 91 2.39 -19.77 -29.23
C LYS A 91 3.78 -20.26 -28.85
N GLY A 92 4.27 -19.87 -27.67
CA GLY A 92 5.59 -20.25 -27.18
C GLY A 92 6.74 -19.54 -27.91
N TRP A 93 6.47 -18.40 -28.55
CA TRP A 93 7.46 -17.69 -29.36
C TRP A 93 8.50 -16.98 -28.51
N GLU A 94 9.76 -17.11 -28.92
CA GLU A 94 10.91 -16.42 -28.30
C GLU A 94 11.31 -15.15 -29.09
N ASN A 95 10.93 -15.08 -30.36
CA ASN A 95 11.15 -13.94 -31.26
C ASN A 95 10.03 -13.88 -32.30
N LEU A 96 10.01 -12.81 -33.09
CA LEU A 96 9.02 -12.54 -34.13
C LEU A 96 9.57 -12.76 -35.55
N SER A 97 10.79 -13.29 -35.72
CA SER A 97 11.49 -13.36 -37.02
C SER A 97 10.69 -14.08 -38.13
N SER A 98 9.91 -15.10 -37.80
CA SER A 98 9.08 -15.85 -38.77
C SER A 98 7.70 -15.26 -39.07
N LEU A 99 7.39 -14.08 -38.51
CA LEU A 99 6.07 -13.47 -38.55
C LEU A 99 6.05 -12.16 -39.35
N GLU A 100 4.93 -11.93 -40.01
CA GLU A 100 4.60 -10.72 -40.75
C GLU A 100 3.20 -10.31 -40.34
N PHE A 101 3.06 -9.12 -39.76
CA PHE A 101 1.77 -8.60 -39.35
C PHE A 101 1.22 -7.68 -40.44
N PRO A 102 -0.08 -7.75 -40.79
CA PRO A 102 -0.72 -6.79 -41.67
C PRO A 102 -0.56 -5.35 -41.15
N SER A 103 -0.39 -4.37 -42.05
CA SER A 103 -0.16 -2.97 -41.66
C SER A 103 -1.40 -2.28 -41.06
N GLN A 104 -2.60 -2.81 -41.31
CA GLN A 104 -3.88 -2.31 -40.78
C GLN A 104 -4.21 -2.80 -39.37
N VAL A 105 -3.28 -3.45 -38.67
CA VAL A 105 -3.50 -3.95 -37.31
C VAL A 105 -3.66 -2.79 -36.34
N ASN A 106 -4.79 -2.78 -35.63
CA ASN A 106 -5.09 -1.82 -34.57
C ASN A 106 -4.92 -2.43 -33.18
N THR A 107 -5.15 -3.74 -33.05
CA THR A 107 -5.05 -4.46 -31.78
C THR A 107 -4.20 -5.70 -31.99
N LEU A 108 -3.11 -5.82 -31.23
CA LEU A 108 -2.23 -6.99 -31.25
C LEU A 108 -2.09 -7.55 -29.83
N THR A 109 -2.30 -8.86 -29.69
CA THR A 109 -2.03 -9.56 -28.43
C THR A 109 -1.01 -10.67 -28.68
N LEU A 110 0.05 -10.69 -27.86
CA LEU A 110 1.12 -11.69 -27.88
C LEU A 110 1.25 -12.33 -26.49
N VAL A 111 0.13 -12.59 -25.82
CA VAL A 111 0.11 -13.02 -24.40
C VAL A 111 0.67 -14.43 -24.23
N ALA A 112 1.34 -14.69 -23.10
CA ALA A 112 1.82 -16.02 -22.73
C ALA A 112 2.78 -16.63 -23.78
N ASN A 113 3.72 -15.81 -24.24
CA ASN A 113 4.83 -16.26 -25.08
C ASN A 113 6.14 -16.18 -24.26
N LYS A 114 7.29 -16.19 -24.93
CA LYS A 114 8.63 -16.11 -24.33
C LYS A 114 9.41 -14.92 -24.88
N LEU A 115 8.71 -13.87 -25.30
CA LEU A 115 9.30 -12.70 -25.94
C LEU A 115 10.05 -11.86 -24.91
N GLN A 116 11.23 -11.35 -25.30
CA GLN A 116 12.04 -10.45 -24.47
C GLN A 116 12.23 -9.07 -25.14
N PHE A 117 12.04 -8.99 -26.46
CA PHE A 117 12.30 -7.78 -27.27
C PHE A 117 13.74 -7.24 -27.15
N ASP A 118 14.73 -8.14 -27.02
CA ASP A 118 16.15 -7.78 -27.06
C ASP A 118 16.69 -7.64 -28.49
N ARG A 119 15.95 -8.12 -29.49
CA ARG A 119 16.34 -8.07 -30.91
C ARG A 119 15.74 -6.85 -31.58
N VAL A 120 16.58 -6.11 -32.30
CA VAL A 120 16.16 -4.92 -33.09
C VAL A 120 15.09 -5.29 -34.11
N GLU A 121 15.23 -6.44 -34.80
CA GLU A 121 14.27 -6.92 -35.79
C GLU A 121 12.85 -7.08 -35.21
N ASP A 122 12.73 -7.60 -33.99
CA ASP A 122 11.43 -7.80 -33.33
C ASP A 122 10.78 -6.44 -33.01
N ILE A 123 11.58 -5.48 -32.55
CA ILE A 123 11.15 -4.10 -32.29
C ILE A 123 10.71 -3.41 -33.58
N GLU A 124 11.47 -3.54 -34.67
CA GLU A 124 11.15 -2.95 -35.98
C GLU A 124 9.84 -3.49 -36.55
N LYS A 125 9.59 -4.80 -36.41
CA LYS A 125 8.31 -5.41 -36.83
C LYS A 125 7.12 -4.78 -36.13
N ILE A 126 7.23 -4.49 -34.84
CA ILE A 126 6.18 -3.81 -34.08
C ILE A 126 6.09 -2.33 -34.46
N ASN A 127 7.21 -1.64 -34.62
CA ASN A 127 7.24 -0.22 -35.00
C ASN A 127 6.63 0.04 -36.39
N ASN A 128 6.68 -0.95 -37.29
CA ASN A 128 6.03 -0.87 -38.60
C ASN A 128 4.49 -0.94 -38.54
N LEU A 129 3.90 -1.28 -37.38
CA LEU A 129 2.44 -1.30 -37.16
C LEU A 129 1.92 0.10 -36.85
N THR A 130 1.92 0.96 -37.87
CA THR A 130 1.59 2.38 -37.73
C THR A 130 0.16 2.65 -37.24
N ASN A 131 -0.76 1.70 -37.42
CA ASN A 131 -2.15 1.81 -36.96
C ASN A 131 -2.39 1.22 -35.56
N LEU A 132 -1.37 0.66 -34.91
CA LEU A 132 -1.53 -0.03 -33.64
C LEU A 132 -1.97 0.94 -32.54
N MET A 133 -3.11 0.63 -31.93
CA MET A 133 -3.74 1.39 -30.85
C MET A 133 -3.72 0.64 -29.53
N ASP A 134 -3.86 -0.67 -29.55
CA ASP A 134 -3.93 -1.52 -28.36
C ASP A 134 -2.90 -2.64 -28.47
N PHE A 135 -1.97 -2.71 -27.51
CA PHE A 135 -0.93 -3.72 -27.50
C PHE A 135 -0.83 -4.44 -26.15
N SER A 136 -0.89 -5.77 -26.18
CA SER A 136 -0.72 -6.61 -25.00
C SER A 136 0.44 -7.57 -25.16
N LEU A 137 1.38 -7.49 -24.21
CA LEU A 137 2.54 -8.39 -24.07
C LEU A 137 2.50 -9.17 -22.75
N ASN A 138 1.32 -9.34 -22.17
CA ASN A 138 1.18 -9.97 -20.87
C ASN A 138 1.83 -11.37 -20.82
N GLN A 139 2.34 -11.78 -19.66
CA GLN A 139 2.94 -13.09 -19.47
C GLN A 139 4.10 -13.37 -20.44
N ASN A 140 4.96 -12.37 -20.66
CA ASN A 140 6.22 -12.49 -21.39
C ASN A 140 7.38 -12.03 -20.51
N PRO A 141 8.55 -12.69 -20.52
CA PRO A 141 9.66 -12.39 -19.63
C PRO A 141 10.47 -11.14 -20.06
N LEU A 142 9.84 -9.96 -20.13
CA LEU A 142 10.45 -8.74 -20.67
C LEU A 142 11.54 -8.15 -19.77
N GLY A 143 11.36 -8.18 -18.44
CA GLY A 143 12.29 -7.60 -17.46
C GLY A 143 12.33 -6.05 -17.42
N LYS A 144 12.14 -5.39 -18.57
CA LYS A 144 12.03 -3.93 -18.74
C LYS A 144 10.99 -3.59 -19.81
N ILE A 145 10.52 -2.34 -19.82
CA ILE A 145 9.59 -1.86 -20.84
C ILE A 145 10.33 -1.73 -22.19
N PRO A 146 9.91 -2.41 -23.27
CA PRO A 146 10.59 -2.33 -24.55
C PRO A 146 10.40 -0.97 -25.25
N SER A 147 11.42 -0.52 -25.99
CA SER A 147 11.44 0.79 -26.67
C SER A 147 10.71 0.76 -28.02
N PHE A 148 9.38 0.87 -28.00
CA PHE A 148 8.57 0.97 -29.21
C PHE A 148 8.34 2.42 -29.65
N HIS A 149 8.31 2.64 -30.96
CA HIS A 149 7.99 3.92 -31.62
C HIS A 149 6.63 3.82 -32.31
N ILE A 150 5.55 3.84 -31.53
CA ILE A 150 4.18 3.64 -32.03
C ILE A 150 3.35 4.90 -31.77
N ASN A 151 3.18 5.69 -32.83
CA ASN A 151 2.60 7.04 -32.74
C ASN A 151 1.09 7.07 -32.45
N ASN A 152 0.40 5.93 -32.58
CA ASN A 152 -1.05 5.82 -32.38
C ASN A 152 -1.43 4.97 -31.16
N LEU A 153 -0.46 4.50 -30.38
CA LEU A 153 -0.70 3.61 -29.25
C LEU A 153 -1.49 4.33 -28.14
N GLN A 154 -2.67 3.80 -27.84
CA GLN A 154 -3.60 4.33 -26.83
C GLN A 154 -3.64 3.46 -25.58
N SER A 155 -3.38 2.15 -25.70
CA SER A 155 -3.40 1.23 -24.57
C SER A 155 -2.22 0.27 -24.63
N LEU A 156 -1.50 0.17 -23.51
CA LEU A 156 -0.40 -0.77 -23.33
C LEU A 156 -0.63 -1.64 -22.09
N SER A 157 -0.55 -2.96 -22.28
CA SER A 157 -0.70 -3.94 -21.20
C SER A 157 0.54 -4.83 -21.10
N LEU A 158 1.21 -4.77 -19.95
CA LEU A 158 2.42 -5.52 -19.59
C LEU A 158 2.20 -6.22 -18.23
N ILE A 159 1.17 -7.07 -18.15
CA ILE A 159 0.83 -7.82 -16.92
C ILE A 159 1.75 -9.03 -16.79
N ASP A 160 2.30 -9.28 -15.61
CA ASP A 160 3.16 -10.45 -15.34
C ASP A 160 4.31 -10.55 -16.36
N THR A 161 5.07 -9.47 -16.50
CA THR A 161 6.20 -9.38 -17.44
C THR A 161 7.57 -9.33 -16.76
N SER A 162 7.60 -9.63 -15.46
CA SER A 162 8.79 -9.57 -14.61
C SER A 162 9.50 -8.21 -14.59
N LEU A 163 8.78 -7.10 -14.82
CA LEU A 163 9.36 -5.76 -14.75
C LEU A 163 9.87 -5.46 -13.35
N THR A 164 11.09 -4.91 -13.24
CA THR A 164 11.68 -4.45 -11.98
C THR A 164 11.66 -2.93 -11.82
N SER A 165 11.32 -2.20 -12.88
CA SER A 165 11.19 -0.74 -12.90
C SER A 165 10.00 -0.35 -13.79
N ALA A 166 9.32 0.74 -13.45
CA ALA A 166 8.24 1.32 -14.24
C ALA A 166 8.76 2.39 -15.23
N GLU A 167 10.08 2.56 -15.36
CA GLU A 167 10.70 3.55 -16.23
C GLU A 167 10.39 3.32 -17.72
N PHE A 168 9.72 4.29 -18.33
CA PHE A 168 9.41 4.27 -19.76
C PHE A 168 10.60 4.79 -20.60
N PRO A 169 11.00 4.06 -21.67
CA PRO A 169 12.01 4.55 -22.61
C PRO A 169 11.60 5.86 -23.32
N PRO A 170 12.56 6.69 -23.78
CA PRO A 170 12.27 7.93 -24.50
C PRO A 170 11.40 7.79 -25.76
N SER A 171 11.31 6.60 -26.35
CA SER A 171 10.50 6.31 -27.53
C SER A 171 8.99 6.49 -27.29
N TYR A 172 8.55 6.51 -26.03
CA TYR A 172 7.18 6.80 -25.64
C TYR A 172 6.88 8.30 -25.49
N ASN A 173 7.85 9.18 -25.74
CA ASN A 173 7.60 10.61 -25.75
C ASN A 173 6.53 10.95 -26.81
N ASN A 174 5.52 11.73 -26.43
CA ASN A 174 4.36 12.05 -27.26
C ASN A 174 3.50 10.86 -27.70
N CYS A 175 3.70 9.68 -27.12
CA CYS A 175 2.83 8.53 -27.37
C CYS A 175 1.44 8.82 -26.75
N PRO A 176 0.33 8.75 -27.53
CA PRO A 176 -1.00 9.19 -27.08
C PRO A 176 -1.70 8.16 -26.17
N LEU A 177 -0.94 7.56 -25.25
CA LEU A 177 -1.43 6.60 -24.28
C LEU A 177 -2.56 7.20 -23.43
N LYS A 178 -3.60 6.39 -23.24
CA LYS A 178 -4.78 6.67 -22.43
C LYS A 178 -4.91 5.67 -21.29
N ALA A 179 -4.38 4.46 -21.46
CA ALA A 179 -4.40 3.42 -20.45
C ALA A 179 -3.08 2.63 -20.42
N ILE A 180 -2.56 2.39 -19.23
CA ILE A 180 -1.39 1.55 -18.98
C ILE A 180 -1.74 0.55 -17.88
N THR A 181 -1.41 -0.72 -18.06
CA THR A 181 -1.57 -1.77 -17.06
C THR A 181 -0.24 -2.50 -16.87
N LEU A 182 0.34 -2.41 -15.68
CA LEU A 182 1.61 -3.04 -15.29
C LEU A 182 1.42 -3.99 -14.09
N ASN A 183 0.25 -4.61 -13.98
CA ASN A 183 -0.08 -5.49 -12.85
C ASN A 183 0.85 -6.70 -12.78
N ASP A 184 0.94 -7.30 -11.59
CA ASP A 184 1.64 -8.58 -11.35
C ASP A 184 3.13 -8.55 -11.74
N ASN A 185 3.77 -7.37 -11.67
CA ASN A 185 5.20 -7.20 -11.88
C ASN A 185 5.99 -7.16 -10.55
N LYS A 186 7.29 -6.86 -10.60
CA LYS A 186 8.21 -6.88 -9.45
C LYS A 186 8.81 -5.49 -9.18
N LEU A 187 7.98 -4.45 -9.25
CA LEU A 187 8.42 -3.06 -9.27
C LEU A 187 9.05 -2.60 -7.95
N ARG A 188 8.54 -3.06 -6.79
CA ARG A 188 8.99 -2.69 -5.42
C ARG A 188 8.82 -1.20 -5.04
N SER A 189 9.13 -0.27 -5.93
CA SER A 189 8.94 1.17 -5.74
C SER A 189 8.56 1.85 -7.05
N ILE A 190 8.00 3.06 -6.93
CA ILE A 190 7.80 3.98 -8.06
C ILE A 190 8.49 5.30 -7.75
N ASN A 191 9.39 5.71 -8.64
CA ASN A 191 10.22 6.89 -8.48
C ASN A 191 9.67 8.09 -9.27
N GLU A 192 10.15 9.30 -8.96
CA GLU A 192 9.76 10.54 -9.66
C GLU A 192 9.90 10.48 -11.19
N ASN A 193 10.93 9.79 -11.69
CA ASN A 193 11.27 9.80 -13.11
C ASN A 193 10.62 8.67 -13.92
N ASP A 194 10.00 7.67 -13.29
CA ASP A 194 9.52 6.46 -13.98
C ASP A 194 8.51 6.78 -15.11
N PHE A 195 7.69 7.81 -14.89
CA PHE A 195 6.66 8.26 -15.84
C PHE A 195 6.98 9.60 -16.52
N ALA A 196 8.17 10.17 -16.31
CA ALA A 196 8.52 11.52 -16.77
C ALA A 196 8.33 11.70 -18.30
N VAL A 197 8.69 10.68 -19.08
CA VAL A 197 8.56 10.67 -20.55
C VAL A 197 7.09 10.79 -21.02
N LEU A 198 6.12 10.47 -20.15
CA LEU A 198 4.70 10.48 -20.48
C LEU A 198 4.02 11.83 -20.20
N GLU A 199 4.76 12.92 -19.93
CA GLU A 199 4.18 14.23 -19.61
C GLU A 199 3.18 14.74 -20.67
N ASN A 200 3.47 14.51 -21.95
CA ASN A 200 2.61 14.92 -23.07
C ASN A 200 1.46 13.94 -23.35
N SER A 201 1.43 12.81 -22.63
CA SER A 201 0.43 11.79 -22.81
C SER A 201 -0.89 12.17 -22.12
N LYS A 202 -2.02 11.81 -22.74
CA LYS A 202 -3.35 11.97 -22.14
C LYS A 202 -3.72 10.72 -21.37
N LEU A 203 -2.85 10.31 -20.45
CA LEU A 203 -3.06 9.09 -19.66
C LEU A 203 -4.21 9.31 -18.69
N HIS A 204 -5.28 8.50 -18.81
CA HIS A 204 -6.46 8.56 -17.94
C HIS A 204 -6.44 7.44 -16.90
N ARG A 205 -5.95 6.25 -17.28
CA ARG A 205 -5.96 5.05 -16.42
C ARG A 205 -4.58 4.46 -16.25
N LEU A 206 -4.21 4.21 -15.01
CA LEU A 206 -2.98 3.51 -14.64
C LEU A 206 -3.31 2.41 -13.62
N HIS A 207 -2.92 1.17 -13.94
CA HIS A 207 -3.06 0.03 -13.04
C HIS A 207 -1.67 -0.54 -12.70
N LEU A 208 -1.41 -0.66 -11.41
CA LEU A 208 -0.16 -1.07 -10.78
C LEU A 208 -0.47 -2.09 -9.65
N ASP A 209 -1.44 -2.97 -9.87
CA ASP A 209 -1.89 -3.92 -8.86
C ASP A 209 -0.87 -5.07 -8.69
N THR A 210 -0.76 -5.62 -7.49
CA THR A 210 0.05 -6.82 -7.20
C THR A 210 1.53 -6.69 -7.63
N ALA A 211 2.12 -5.50 -7.50
CA ALA A 211 3.48 -5.22 -7.95
C ALA A 211 4.53 -5.18 -6.81
N SER A 212 4.12 -5.60 -5.60
CA SER A 212 4.91 -5.54 -4.36
C SER A 212 5.44 -4.14 -4.04
N ILE A 213 4.71 -3.09 -4.43
CA ILE A 213 5.15 -1.70 -4.23
C ILE A 213 5.03 -1.33 -2.75
N SER A 214 6.15 -0.98 -2.12
CA SER A 214 6.18 -0.53 -0.72
C SER A 214 6.38 0.99 -0.58
N LYS A 215 6.90 1.66 -1.61
CA LYS A 215 7.15 3.10 -1.62
C LYS A 215 6.81 3.72 -2.97
N ILE A 216 6.17 4.87 -2.95
CA ILE A 216 5.94 5.72 -4.12
C ILE A 216 6.39 7.13 -3.74
N ASP A 217 7.27 7.71 -4.55
CA ASP A 217 7.72 9.09 -4.32
C ASP A 217 6.55 10.08 -4.49
N GLN A 218 6.55 11.16 -3.72
CA GLN A 218 5.46 12.14 -3.70
C GLN A 218 5.17 12.73 -5.09
N ASN A 219 6.18 12.88 -5.94
CA ASN A 219 6.07 13.46 -7.27
C ASN A 219 6.02 12.43 -8.41
N ALA A 220 6.01 11.12 -8.11
CA ALA A 220 6.02 10.02 -9.09
C ALA A 220 4.99 10.14 -10.22
N PHE A 221 3.82 10.70 -9.92
CA PHE A 221 2.73 10.86 -10.89
C PHE A 221 2.44 12.32 -11.25
N SER A 222 3.28 13.27 -10.84
CA SER A 222 3.04 14.71 -11.00
C SER A 222 2.90 15.15 -12.47
N VAL A 223 3.62 14.47 -13.38
CA VAL A 223 3.55 14.69 -14.82
C VAL A 223 2.25 14.19 -15.45
N LEU A 224 1.54 13.25 -14.81
CA LEU A 224 0.33 12.60 -15.33
C LEU A 224 -0.92 13.45 -15.08
N LYS A 225 -0.92 14.69 -15.61
CA LYS A 225 -1.92 15.75 -15.36
C LYS A 225 -3.37 15.36 -15.71
N HIS A 226 -3.55 14.32 -16.54
CA HIS A 226 -4.84 13.83 -17.03
C HIS A 226 -5.37 12.60 -16.29
N LEU A 227 -4.60 12.04 -15.36
CA LEU A 227 -4.94 10.78 -14.70
C LEU A 227 -6.22 10.94 -13.87
N ASP A 228 -7.24 10.13 -14.19
CA ASP A 228 -8.53 10.13 -13.51
C ASP A 228 -8.78 8.85 -12.70
N SER A 229 -8.06 7.77 -12.99
CA SER A 229 -8.20 6.48 -12.32
C SER A 229 -6.85 5.81 -12.10
N LEU A 230 -6.55 5.53 -10.84
CA LEU A 230 -5.33 4.85 -10.39
C LEU A 230 -5.71 3.62 -9.55
N SER A 231 -5.15 2.46 -9.90
CA SER A 231 -5.28 1.22 -9.12
C SER A 231 -3.91 0.75 -8.63
N LEU A 232 -3.82 0.52 -7.32
CA LEU A 232 -2.63 0.13 -6.56
C LEU A 232 -2.99 -1.00 -5.58
N LYS A 233 -3.91 -1.88 -5.96
CA LYS A 233 -4.39 -2.96 -5.10
C LYS A 233 -3.28 -3.96 -4.79
N GLN A 234 -3.39 -4.64 -3.65
CA GLN A 234 -2.53 -5.76 -3.27
C GLN A 234 -1.03 -5.39 -3.31
N ASN A 235 -0.71 -4.21 -2.81
CA ASN A 235 0.66 -3.73 -2.63
C ASN A 235 0.99 -3.62 -1.13
N GLN A 236 2.09 -2.97 -0.79
CA GLN A 236 2.61 -2.86 0.59
C GLN A 236 2.64 -1.40 1.06
N LEU A 237 1.73 -0.56 0.53
CA LEU A 237 1.72 0.87 0.82
C LEU A 237 1.19 1.16 2.22
N LYS A 238 1.84 2.11 2.90
CA LYS A 238 1.43 2.65 4.20
C LYS A 238 0.97 4.10 4.14
N SER A 239 1.34 4.83 3.08
CA SER A 239 0.98 6.22 2.86
C SER A 239 0.58 6.46 1.40
N ALA A 240 -0.09 7.58 1.15
CA ALA A 240 -0.56 7.97 -0.19
C ALA A 240 -0.27 9.45 -0.47
N GLU A 241 0.91 9.93 -0.08
CA GLU A 241 1.31 11.34 -0.22
C GLU A 241 1.29 11.82 -1.68
N PHE A 242 1.58 10.93 -2.62
CA PHE A 242 1.51 11.19 -4.06
C PHE A 242 0.12 11.67 -4.55
N LEU A 243 -0.96 11.40 -3.80
CA LEU A 243 -2.29 11.87 -4.13
C LEU A 243 -2.39 13.40 -4.15
N ALA A 244 -1.53 14.10 -3.42
CA ALA A 244 -1.51 15.56 -3.40
C ALA A 244 -1.17 16.17 -4.78
N ASN A 245 -0.49 15.42 -5.64
CA ASN A 245 -0.01 15.87 -6.95
C ASN A 245 -0.87 15.34 -8.12
N LEU A 246 -2.09 14.89 -7.85
CA LEU A 246 -2.99 14.30 -8.85
C LEU A 246 -4.34 15.04 -8.93
N PRO A 247 -4.39 16.29 -9.44
CA PRO A 247 -5.56 17.18 -9.29
C PRO A 247 -6.85 16.69 -9.99
N ARG A 248 -6.73 15.79 -10.98
CA ARG A 248 -7.87 15.25 -11.74
C ARG A 248 -8.33 13.86 -11.30
N LEU A 249 -7.65 13.26 -10.33
CA LEU A 249 -7.95 11.90 -9.90
C LEU A 249 -9.35 11.79 -9.30
N SER A 250 -10.17 10.94 -9.92
CA SER A 250 -11.56 10.70 -9.53
C SER A 250 -11.77 9.31 -8.92
N SER A 251 -10.89 8.36 -9.22
CA SER A 251 -10.96 6.99 -8.73
C SER A 251 -9.59 6.53 -8.25
N ILE A 252 -9.50 6.15 -6.98
CA ILE A 252 -8.30 5.53 -6.38
C ILE A 252 -8.67 4.21 -5.74
N LYS A 253 -7.90 3.15 -6.04
CA LYS A 253 -8.05 1.84 -5.41
C LYS A 253 -6.76 1.43 -4.71
N LEU A 254 -6.84 1.30 -3.39
CA LEU A 254 -5.75 0.96 -2.47
C LEU A 254 -6.10 -0.30 -1.66
N ASP A 255 -6.98 -1.15 -2.18
CA ASP A 255 -7.42 -2.36 -1.48
C ASP A 255 -6.23 -3.30 -1.21
N GLY A 256 -6.20 -3.98 -0.07
CA GLY A 256 -5.15 -4.98 0.21
C GLY A 256 -3.76 -4.37 0.41
N ASN A 257 -3.67 -3.19 1.02
CA ASN A 257 -2.41 -2.53 1.40
C ASN A 257 -2.23 -2.56 2.93
N GLN A 258 -1.32 -1.72 3.45
CA GLN A 258 -0.94 -1.66 4.87
C GLN A 258 -1.30 -0.31 5.52
N PHE A 259 -2.36 0.35 5.05
CA PHE A 259 -2.82 1.62 5.63
C PHE A 259 -3.38 1.39 7.03
N THR A 260 -2.92 2.15 8.02
CA THR A 260 -3.41 2.12 9.41
C THR A 260 -4.43 3.22 9.71
N SER A 261 -4.54 4.22 8.83
CA SER A 261 -5.50 5.31 8.88
C SER A 261 -5.90 5.75 7.47
N LEU A 262 -6.96 6.54 7.36
CA LEU A 262 -7.36 7.12 6.08
C LEU A 262 -6.35 8.21 5.65
N PRO A 263 -5.85 8.17 4.40
CA PRO A 263 -4.88 9.17 3.94
C PRO A 263 -5.44 10.59 3.98
N PRO A 264 -4.77 11.56 4.65
CA PRO A 264 -5.25 12.95 4.74
C PRO A 264 -5.41 13.63 3.37
N GLN A 265 -4.68 13.16 2.36
CA GLN A 265 -4.76 13.66 0.98
C GLN A 265 -6.15 13.44 0.34
N LEU A 266 -6.98 12.53 0.87
CA LEU A 266 -8.37 12.38 0.41
C LEU A 266 -9.23 13.61 0.72
N SER A 267 -8.83 14.45 1.69
CA SER A 267 -9.54 15.69 2.05
C SER A 267 -9.36 16.81 1.04
N ILE A 268 -8.22 16.84 0.33
CA ILE A 268 -7.87 17.91 -0.61
C ILE A 268 -8.35 17.62 -2.03
N GLN A 269 -8.69 16.36 -2.32
CA GLN A 269 -9.00 15.88 -3.66
C GLN A 269 -10.44 16.18 -4.08
N LYS A 270 -10.67 17.39 -4.62
CA LYS A 270 -12.00 17.89 -5.02
C LYS A 270 -12.71 17.07 -6.10
N THR A 271 -11.95 16.33 -6.92
CA THR A 271 -12.47 15.54 -8.05
C THR A 271 -12.76 14.09 -7.67
N MET A 272 -12.43 13.67 -6.44
CA MET A 272 -12.60 12.31 -5.96
C MET A 272 -14.06 11.88 -6.04
N ARG A 273 -14.31 10.68 -6.56
CA ARG A 273 -15.63 10.04 -6.61
C ARG A 273 -15.59 8.67 -5.97
N ILE A 274 -14.50 7.93 -6.15
CA ILE A 274 -14.34 6.57 -5.64
C ILE A 274 -12.99 6.45 -4.96
N ALA A 275 -13.00 6.14 -3.66
CA ALA A 275 -11.81 5.75 -2.91
C ALA A 275 -12.03 4.36 -2.31
N SER A 276 -11.20 3.39 -2.65
CA SER A 276 -11.33 2.02 -2.13
C SER A 276 -10.13 1.69 -1.26
N LEU A 277 -10.37 1.41 0.03
CA LEU A 277 -9.36 1.01 1.01
C LEU A 277 -9.78 -0.30 1.71
N THR A 278 -10.45 -1.19 0.99
CA THR A 278 -10.90 -2.49 1.50
C THR A 278 -9.70 -3.34 1.90
N SER A 279 -9.81 -4.16 2.95
CA SER A 279 -8.75 -5.08 3.36
C SER A 279 -7.42 -4.37 3.65
N ASN A 280 -7.45 -3.32 4.47
CA ASN A 280 -6.28 -2.64 5.00
C ASN A 280 -6.17 -2.89 6.52
N SER A 281 -5.31 -2.14 7.21
CA SER A 281 -5.12 -2.23 8.66
C SER A 281 -5.69 -1.01 9.41
N ILE A 282 -6.75 -0.39 8.89
CA ILE A 282 -7.34 0.81 9.48
C ILE A 282 -8.06 0.45 10.78
N THR A 283 -7.56 0.98 11.89
CA THR A 283 -8.13 0.70 13.23
C THR A 283 -9.02 1.83 13.72
N ASN A 284 -8.64 3.09 13.52
CA ASN A 284 -9.39 4.23 14.02
C ASN A 284 -9.82 5.20 12.90
N ILE A 285 -11.09 5.59 12.92
CA ILE A 285 -11.66 6.66 12.10
C ILE A 285 -12.40 7.62 13.05
N ASP A 286 -11.86 8.83 13.20
CA ASP A 286 -12.38 9.87 14.07
C ASP A 286 -12.63 11.20 13.30
N GLU A 287 -12.92 12.26 14.04
CA GLU A 287 -13.20 13.60 13.49
C GLU A 287 -12.02 14.22 12.72
N SER A 288 -10.79 13.75 12.95
CA SER A 288 -9.62 14.21 12.19
C SER A 288 -9.55 13.58 10.80
N SER A 289 -10.37 12.56 10.53
CA SER A 289 -10.34 11.84 9.27
C SER A 289 -10.83 12.67 8.07
N PRO A 290 -10.43 12.32 6.84
CA PRO A 290 -10.90 12.99 5.62
C PRO A 290 -12.42 13.01 5.45
N LEU A 291 -13.13 12.07 6.06
CA LEU A 291 -14.58 11.99 5.99
C LEU A 291 -15.25 13.19 6.66
N HIS A 292 -14.63 13.79 7.69
CA HIS A 292 -15.13 15.02 8.28
C HIS A 292 -15.10 16.17 7.26
N THR A 293 -14.03 16.29 6.47
CA THR A 293 -13.95 17.30 5.40
C THR A 293 -15.03 17.06 4.34
N TRP A 294 -15.25 15.81 3.94
CA TRP A 294 -16.28 15.45 2.95
C TRP A 294 -17.69 15.81 3.44
N LEU A 295 -17.96 15.58 4.73
CA LEU A 295 -19.20 15.98 5.39
C LEU A 295 -19.37 17.50 5.36
N MET A 296 -18.36 18.25 5.81
CA MET A 296 -18.40 19.71 5.90
C MET A 296 -18.51 20.39 4.53
N LYS A 297 -17.98 19.77 3.48
CA LYS A 297 -18.07 20.25 2.09
C LYS A 297 -19.25 19.68 1.30
N ASN A 298 -20.07 18.81 1.91
CA ASN A 298 -21.21 18.15 1.30
C ASN A 298 -20.88 17.43 -0.02
N TRP A 299 -19.75 16.70 -0.06
CA TRP A 299 -19.27 16.00 -1.26
C TRP A 299 -20.00 14.66 -1.50
N THR A 300 -21.33 14.69 -1.52
CA THR A 300 -22.21 13.50 -1.53
C THR A 300 -22.09 12.61 -2.76
N SER A 301 -21.31 13.01 -3.77
CA SER A 301 -20.94 12.13 -4.91
C SER A 301 -19.79 11.18 -4.58
N ASN A 302 -19.07 11.42 -3.47
CA ASN A 302 -17.93 10.62 -3.08
C ASN A 302 -18.42 9.32 -2.46
N ARG A 303 -17.73 8.23 -2.79
CA ARG A 303 -17.96 6.88 -2.29
C ARG A 303 -16.64 6.32 -1.79
N ILE A 304 -16.60 5.93 -0.52
CA ILE A 304 -15.49 5.21 0.07
C ILE A 304 -15.88 3.76 0.36
N TYR A 305 -14.94 2.84 0.17
CA TYR A 305 -15.07 1.42 0.52
C TYR A 305 -14.04 1.09 1.60
N LEU A 306 -14.50 0.53 2.72
CA LEU A 306 -13.73 0.31 3.95
C LEU A 306 -13.88 -1.09 4.55
N ALA A 307 -14.57 -2.01 3.87
CA ALA A 307 -14.77 -3.36 4.36
C ALA A 307 -13.44 -4.07 4.69
N ASN A 308 -13.50 -5.06 5.57
CA ASN A 308 -12.35 -5.87 6.00
C ASN A 308 -11.18 -5.05 6.59
N ASN A 309 -11.46 -3.94 7.26
CA ASN A 309 -10.48 -3.24 8.11
C ASN A 309 -10.70 -3.59 9.58
N PRO A 310 -9.63 -3.70 10.39
CA PRO A 310 -9.73 -4.05 11.80
C PRO A 310 -10.17 -2.87 12.67
N ILE A 311 -11.38 -2.35 12.44
CA ILE A 311 -11.88 -1.14 13.11
C ILE A 311 -12.08 -1.41 14.61
N ASP A 312 -11.50 -0.54 15.44
CA ASP A 312 -11.78 -0.44 16.86
C ASP A 312 -13.02 0.46 17.06
N CYS A 313 -14.13 -0.19 17.41
CA CYS A 313 -15.43 0.44 17.55
C CYS A 313 -15.52 1.41 18.74
N CYS A 314 -14.59 1.32 19.69
CA CYS A 314 -14.55 2.21 20.85
C CYS A 314 -13.73 3.46 20.56
N SER A 315 -12.63 3.35 19.80
CA SER A 315 -11.94 4.56 19.31
C SER A 315 -12.73 5.26 18.20
N SER A 316 -13.53 4.52 17.43
CA SER A 316 -14.25 5.03 16.25
C SER A 316 -15.73 5.37 16.50
N LEU A 317 -16.09 5.80 17.71
CA LEU A 317 -17.47 6.21 18.05
C LEU A 317 -18.02 7.30 17.13
N TRP A 318 -17.19 8.27 16.72
CA TRP A 318 -17.59 9.29 15.77
C TRP A 318 -17.98 8.66 14.43
N PHE A 319 -17.19 7.72 13.93
CA PHE A 319 -17.46 7.07 12.65
C PHE A 319 -18.73 6.22 12.69
N ILE A 320 -19.02 5.55 13.81
CA ILE A 320 -20.30 4.84 14.00
C ILE A 320 -21.48 5.80 13.91
N ARG A 321 -21.41 6.97 14.59
CA ARG A 321 -22.42 8.03 14.48
C ARG A 321 -22.53 8.58 13.06
N PHE A 322 -21.40 8.73 12.37
CA PHE A 322 -21.33 9.19 10.99
C PHE A 322 -22.07 8.22 10.05
N LEU A 323 -21.80 6.92 10.12
CA LEU A 323 -22.43 5.90 9.28
C LEU A 323 -23.96 5.87 9.38
N GLN A 324 -24.50 6.21 10.54
CA GLN A 324 -25.95 6.29 10.79
C GLN A 324 -26.58 7.55 10.19
N LYS A 325 -25.82 8.65 10.11
CA LYS A 325 -26.30 9.95 9.61
C LYS A 325 -26.09 10.15 8.11
N THR A 326 -25.03 9.59 7.54
CA THR A 326 -24.60 9.87 6.16
C THR A 326 -24.33 8.58 5.37
N PRO A 327 -25.38 7.80 5.07
CA PRO A 327 -25.25 6.49 4.42
C PRO A 327 -24.66 6.55 3.01
N GLU A 328 -24.68 7.71 2.35
CA GLU A 328 -24.20 7.89 0.99
C GLU A 328 -22.68 7.86 0.86
N PHE A 329 -21.90 8.23 1.88
CA PHE A 329 -20.45 8.32 1.72
C PHE A 329 -19.76 6.96 1.71
N VAL A 330 -20.21 6.03 2.56
CA VAL A 330 -19.57 4.72 2.74
C VAL A 330 -20.39 3.66 2.02
N ALA A 331 -19.94 3.27 0.83
CA ALA A 331 -20.71 2.45 -0.09
C ALA A 331 -20.94 1.02 0.42
N ASP A 332 -19.97 0.48 1.16
CA ASP A 332 -19.98 -0.86 1.75
C ASP A 332 -20.24 -0.86 3.26
N ARG A 333 -20.92 0.18 3.78
CA ARG A 333 -21.22 0.33 5.20
C ARG A 333 -21.87 -0.88 5.86
N SER A 334 -22.64 -1.68 5.11
CA SER A 334 -23.29 -2.90 5.59
C SER A 334 -22.32 -4.07 5.84
N LEU A 335 -21.08 -3.98 5.35
CA LEU A 335 -20.05 -5.00 5.51
C LEU A 335 -19.05 -4.66 6.63
N LEU A 336 -19.16 -3.47 7.24
CA LEU A 336 -18.23 -3.01 8.28
C LEU A 336 -18.50 -3.75 9.59
N LYS A 337 -17.44 -4.33 10.16
CA LYS A 337 -17.49 -5.06 11.43
C LYS A 337 -16.44 -4.53 12.40
N CYS A 338 -16.73 -4.61 13.69
CA CYS A 338 -15.74 -4.36 14.72
C CYS A 338 -14.69 -5.46 14.72
N ALA A 339 -13.43 -5.10 14.88
CA ALA A 339 -12.37 -6.03 15.25
C ALA A 339 -11.95 -5.87 16.70
N ALA A 340 -12.00 -4.63 17.24
CA ALA A 340 -11.72 -4.32 18.62
C ALA A 340 -12.85 -3.47 19.24
N PRO A 341 -13.00 -3.50 20.57
CA PRO A 341 -12.43 -4.48 21.50
C PRO A 341 -12.96 -5.91 21.25
N THR A 342 -12.31 -6.92 21.82
CA THR A 342 -12.68 -8.35 21.63
C THR A 342 -14.13 -8.64 22.01
N SER A 343 -14.71 -7.89 22.95
CA SER A 343 -16.12 -8.00 23.37
C SER A 343 -17.11 -7.66 22.25
N LEU A 344 -16.71 -6.84 21.29
CA LEU A 344 -17.54 -6.38 20.17
C LEU A 344 -17.11 -6.98 18.83
N ALA A 345 -16.01 -7.74 18.80
CA ALA A 345 -15.44 -8.30 17.58
C ALA A 345 -16.49 -9.09 16.78
N GLY A 346 -16.55 -8.84 15.47
CA GLY A 346 -17.47 -9.47 14.53
C GLY A 346 -18.84 -8.81 14.42
N GLN A 347 -19.23 -7.92 15.33
CA GLN A 347 -20.50 -7.19 15.25
C GLN A 347 -20.46 -6.13 14.13
N PHE A 348 -21.58 -5.93 13.44
CA PHE A 348 -21.70 -4.93 12.38
C PHE A 348 -21.79 -3.51 12.96
N LEU A 349 -21.04 -2.56 12.40
CA LEU A 349 -21.01 -1.18 12.92
C LEU A 349 -22.38 -0.49 12.86
N LEU A 350 -23.20 -0.80 11.86
CA LEU A 350 -24.53 -0.19 11.70
C LEU A 350 -25.53 -0.59 12.78
N ASP A 351 -25.33 -1.76 13.39
CA ASP A 351 -26.25 -2.32 14.39
C ASP A 351 -25.91 -1.82 15.81
N LEU A 352 -24.78 -1.14 15.98
CA LEU A 352 -24.32 -0.65 17.27
C LEU A 352 -25.05 0.62 17.68
N ASN A 353 -25.34 0.73 18.97
CA ASN A 353 -25.78 1.98 19.57
C ASN A 353 -24.56 2.73 20.16
N PRO A 354 -24.12 3.84 19.54
CA PRO A 354 -22.90 4.54 19.95
C PRO A 354 -22.95 5.10 21.37
N ASP A 355 -24.13 5.33 21.94
CA ASP A 355 -24.30 5.92 23.27
C ASP A 355 -24.40 4.87 24.39
N ARG A 356 -24.45 3.57 24.03
CA ARG A 356 -24.57 2.44 24.97
C ARG A 356 -23.47 1.39 24.80
N LEU A 357 -22.43 1.70 24.02
CA LEU A 357 -21.29 0.80 23.85
C LEU A 357 -20.56 0.65 25.18
N ASN A 358 -20.56 -0.57 25.73
CA ASN A 358 -19.74 -0.89 26.89
C ASN A 358 -18.31 -1.11 26.43
N CYS A 359 -17.59 -0.01 26.28
CA CYS A 359 -16.23 0.00 25.77
C CYS A 359 -15.18 -0.48 26.76
N GLY A 360 -15.60 -0.96 27.95
CA GLY A 360 -14.73 -1.48 28.99
C GLY A 360 -13.66 -0.47 29.31
N ASP A 361 -13.93 0.44 30.24
CA ASP A 361 -12.91 1.37 30.73
C ASP A 361 -11.60 0.58 30.94
N GLU A 362 -10.49 1.07 30.39
CA GLU A 362 -9.17 0.55 30.75
C GLU A 362 -9.15 0.40 32.28
N PRO A 363 -8.71 -0.73 32.84
CA PRO A 363 -8.63 -0.85 34.29
C PRO A 363 -7.84 0.37 34.80
N PRO A 364 -8.37 1.14 35.77
CA PRO A 364 -7.77 2.39 36.16
C PRO A 364 -6.31 2.15 36.54
N LYS A 365 -5.38 2.94 35.98
CA LYS A 365 -3.93 2.93 36.30
C LYS A 365 -3.63 3.40 37.74
N HIS A 366 -4.47 3.06 38.71
CA HIS A 366 -4.32 3.40 40.11
C HIS A 366 -4.64 2.18 40.97
N SER A 367 -3.64 1.33 41.18
CA SER A 367 -3.64 0.44 42.36
C SER A 367 -2.26 -0.09 42.73
N TRP A 368 -1.33 -0.26 41.78
CA TRP A 368 0.00 -0.79 42.13
C TRP A 368 0.89 0.24 42.84
N TRP A 369 0.83 1.51 42.44
CA TRP A 369 1.57 2.59 43.11
C TRP A 369 1.02 2.88 44.52
N THR A 370 -0.29 2.80 44.71
CA THR A 370 -0.95 3.00 46.00
C THR A 370 -0.66 1.85 46.97
N ILE A 371 -0.72 0.60 46.49
CA ILE A 371 -0.36 -0.59 47.28
C ILE A 371 1.14 -0.56 47.61
N GLY A 372 2.00 -0.18 46.65
CA GLY A 372 3.44 -0.03 46.86
C GLY A 372 3.80 1.02 47.93
N ARG A 373 3.08 2.15 47.99
CA ARG A 373 3.27 3.16 49.05
C ARG A 373 2.83 2.64 50.42
N ILE A 374 1.71 1.91 50.50
CA ILE A 374 1.22 1.35 51.77
C ILE A 374 2.20 0.29 52.30
N LEU A 375 2.67 -0.62 51.43
CA LEU A 375 3.66 -1.64 51.79
C LEU A 375 5.01 -1.02 52.18
N GLY A 376 5.46 0.03 51.48
CA GLY A 376 6.67 0.77 51.83
C GLY A 376 6.59 1.48 53.18
N ILE A 377 5.44 2.10 53.50
CA ILE A 377 5.21 2.74 54.81
C ILE A 377 5.18 1.69 55.94
N LEU A 378 4.49 0.56 55.73
CA LEU A 378 4.46 -0.54 56.69
C LEU A 378 5.85 -1.13 56.93
N GLY A 379 6.63 -1.36 55.87
CA GLY A 379 8.03 -1.82 55.97
C GLY A 379 8.92 -0.84 56.72
N GLY A 380 8.76 0.47 56.47
CA GLY A 380 9.47 1.52 57.20
C GLY A 380 9.15 1.54 58.71
N ILE A 381 7.87 1.42 59.08
CA ILE A 381 7.45 1.35 60.49
C ILE A 381 8.02 0.11 61.17
N ILE A 382 7.98 -1.05 60.51
CA ILE A 382 8.56 -2.30 61.03
C ILE A 382 10.07 -2.14 61.25
N GLY A 383 10.79 -1.52 60.30
CA GLY A 383 12.23 -1.26 60.44
C GLY A 383 12.57 -0.35 61.62
N ILE A 384 11.76 0.68 61.88
CA ILE A 384 11.92 1.58 63.04
C ILE A 384 11.71 0.82 64.35
N VAL A 385 10.66 -0.02 64.43
CA VAL A 385 10.37 -0.83 65.62
C VAL A 385 11.49 -1.82 65.89
N ILE A 386 12.00 -2.51 64.86
CA ILE A 386 13.13 -3.45 65.00
C ILE A 386 14.38 -2.72 65.49
N SER A 387 14.68 -1.54 64.93
CA SER A 387 15.83 -0.73 65.34
C SER A 387 15.72 -0.31 66.81
N PHE A 388 14.52 0.05 67.26
CA PHE A 388 14.26 0.40 68.66
C PHE A 388 14.45 -0.80 69.59
N ILE A 389 13.99 -2.00 69.18
CA ILE A 389 14.19 -3.24 69.93
C ILE A 389 15.68 -3.57 70.05
N ILE A 390 16.45 -3.44 68.96
CA ILE A 390 17.89 -3.68 68.96
C ILE A 390 18.60 -2.70 69.90
N ILE A 391 18.23 -1.42 69.88
CA ILE A 391 18.77 -0.40 70.80
C ILE A 391 18.44 -0.76 72.25
N CYS A 392 17.22 -1.21 72.55
CA CYS A 392 16.85 -1.66 73.89
C CYS A 392 17.64 -2.89 74.35
N ILE A 393 17.88 -3.85 73.45
CA ILE A 393 18.70 -5.04 73.73
C ILE A 393 20.16 -4.62 73.99
N ALA A 394 20.74 -3.77 73.14
CA ALA A 394 22.09 -3.24 73.31
C ALA A 394 22.24 -2.45 74.61
N TYR A 395 21.24 -1.63 74.97
CA TYR A 395 21.22 -0.91 76.23
C TYR A 395 21.17 -1.86 77.43
N ARG A 396 20.36 -2.92 77.37
CA ARG A 396 20.36 -3.98 78.41
C ARG A 396 21.70 -4.71 78.48
N TYR A 397 22.30 -5.03 77.34
CA TYR A 397 23.59 -5.72 77.27
C TYR A 397 24.72 -4.90 77.89
N ILE A 398 24.76 -3.59 77.61
CA ILE A 398 25.75 -2.68 78.20
C ILE A 398 25.56 -2.54 79.71
N ARG A 399 24.31 -2.51 80.20
CA ARG A 399 24.00 -2.33 81.62
C ARG A 399 24.26 -3.58 82.48
N TYR A 400 24.37 -4.77 81.87
CA TYR A 400 24.57 -6.05 82.55
C TYR A 400 26.01 -6.60 82.49
N ARG A 401 27.00 -5.83 82.02
CA ARG A 401 28.40 -6.24 82.13
C ARG A 401 28.84 -6.29 83.60
N PRO A 402 29.27 -7.45 84.13
CA PRO A 402 29.97 -7.51 85.40
C PRO A 402 31.41 -6.99 85.20
N SER A 403 31.85 -6.14 86.12
CA SER A 403 33.25 -5.72 86.26
C SER A 403 34.11 -6.90 86.73
N GLN A 404 35.17 -7.25 86.00
CA GLN A 404 36.33 -7.92 86.58
C GLN A 404 37.53 -6.97 86.52
N SER A 405 37.93 -6.51 87.71
CA SER A 405 39.23 -5.92 88.01
C SER A 405 40.10 -7.01 88.63
N GLY A 406 41.34 -7.12 88.18
CA GLY A 406 42.36 -8.00 88.75
C GLY A 406 43.75 -7.53 88.33
N TYR A 407 44.42 -6.82 89.23
CA TYR A 407 45.79 -6.33 89.13
C TYR A 407 46.81 -7.48 89.27
N THR A 408 47.95 -7.38 88.58
CA THR A 408 49.27 -7.74 89.13
C THR A 408 50.37 -6.83 88.58
N GLU A 409 51.31 -6.58 89.46
CA GLU A 409 52.33 -5.53 89.55
C GLU A 409 53.69 -5.89 88.90
N ILE A 410 54.47 -4.82 88.61
CA ILE A 410 55.93 -4.65 88.81
C ILE A 410 56.95 -4.96 87.67
N ASP A 411 57.75 -3.90 87.46
CA ASP A 411 59.13 -3.72 86.95
C ASP A 411 59.47 -3.57 85.45
N ASP A 412 59.90 -2.33 85.15
CA ASP A 412 60.79 -1.86 84.08
C ASP A 412 62.23 -2.38 84.34
N PRO A 413 63.09 -2.67 83.33
CA PRO A 413 63.86 -1.59 82.69
C PRO A 413 64.31 -1.79 81.22
N TYR A 414 64.33 -0.68 80.47
CA TYR A 414 65.37 -0.22 79.51
C TYR A 414 65.61 -0.86 78.10
N VAL A 415 65.83 0.08 77.13
CA VAL A 415 66.67 0.05 75.89
C VAL A 415 66.02 -0.20 74.50
N ASN A 416 65.81 0.91 73.78
CA ASN A 416 66.25 1.31 72.41
C ASN A 416 66.17 0.41 71.14
N VAL A 417 65.51 0.99 70.12
CA VAL A 417 66.03 1.38 68.77
C VAL A 417 65.99 0.39 67.57
N GLU A 418 65.38 0.90 66.48
CA GLU A 418 65.65 0.75 65.03
C GLU A 418 64.91 -0.23 64.07
N ASN A 419 64.25 0.41 63.09
CA ASN A 419 64.37 0.33 61.61
C ASN A 419 63.82 -0.82 60.71
N THR A 420 63.21 -0.32 59.62
CA THR A 420 63.27 -0.70 58.17
C THR A 420 62.32 -1.76 57.55
N LEU A 421 61.53 -1.26 56.55
CA LEU A 421 61.12 -1.75 55.19
C LEU A 421 61.24 -3.27 54.84
N PRO A 422 60.41 -3.88 53.94
CA PRO A 422 60.23 -3.54 52.49
C PRO A 422 58.81 -3.88 51.91
N GLY A 423 58.39 -3.50 50.68
CA GLY A 423 58.66 -4.15 49.36
C GLY A 423 57.38 -4.77 48.74
N GLY A 424 57.10 -4.56 47.43
CA GLY A 424 55.93 -5.12 46.67
C GLY A 424 55.95 -6.66 46.51
N PRO A 425 55.14 -7.36 45.63
CA PRO A 425 54.86 -7.02 44.20
C PRO A 425 53.56 -7.64 43.53
N VAL A 426 53.44 -7.50 42.18
CA VAL A 426 52.78 -8.35 41.10
C VAL A 426 51.24 -8.39 40.82
N PHE A 427 50.89 -8.29 39.52
CA PHE A 427 49.60 -8.50 38.76
C PHE A 427 49.18 -10.01 38.63
N PRO A 428 48.09 -10.52 37.95
CA PRO A 428 47.22 -9.95 36.89
C PRO A 428 45.70 -10.36 36.86
N ASN A 429 44.98 -9.83 35.85
CA ASN A 429 43.86 -10.38 35.05
C ASN A 429 42.36 -10.31 35.47
N LEU A 430 41.63 -9.55 34.63
CA LEU A 430 40.41 -9.88 33.84
C LEU A 430 39.02 -10.03 34.49
N HIS A 431 38.05 -9.51 33.71
CA HIS A 431 36.57 -9.62 33.79
C HIS A 431 35.94 -8.72 34.86
N ASP A 432 34.80 -8.08 34.66
CA ASP A 432 33.94 -7.77 33.52
C ASP A 432 32.94 -6.74 34.12
N ASP A 433 32.17 -6.09 33.26
CA ASP A 433 30.87 -5.51 33.55
C ASP A 433 30.73 -4.07 34.09
N GLU A 434 30.04 -3.33 33.23
CA GLU A 434 28.94 -2.41 33.48
C GLU A 434 29.21 -1.03 34.08
N VAL A 435 29.22 -0.10 33.13
CA VAL A 435 28.90 1.32 33.24
C VAL A 435 27.44 1.49 33.70
N ASP A 436 27.25 2.04 34.90
CA ASP A 436 26.02 2.71 35.32
C ASP A 436 26.16 4.21 34.97
N ASP A 437 25.58 4.61 33.85
CA ASP A 437 25.65 5.95 33.30
C ASP A 437 24.66 6.87 34.04
N ARG A 438 25.11 7.43 35.18
CA ARG A 438 24.44 8.57 35.82
C ARG A 438 24.70 9.85 35.01
N LEU A 439 23.70 10.24 34.23
CA LEU A 439 23.54 11.58 33.66
C LEU A 439 23.78 12.66 34.72
N SER A 440 24.93 13.34 34.62
CA SER A 440 25.24 14.56 35.34
C SER A 440 25.14 15.73 34.35
N THR A 441 24.12 16.57 34.49
CA THR A 441 23.98 17.80 33.69
C THR A 441 24.99 18.85 34.15
N TYR A 442 25.93 19.23 33.28
CA TYR A 442 26.74 20.44 33.46
C TYR A 442 25.96 21.67 32.97
N THR A 443 26.00 22.73 33.76
CA THR A 443 25.39 24.04 33.43
C THR A 443 26.53 25.05 33.29
N TYR A 444 26.62 25.73 32.14
CA TYR A 444 27.55 26.85 31.96
C TYR A 444 26.98 28.14 32.59
N PRO A 445 27.83 29.14 32.91
CA PRO A 445 27.44 30.30 33.72
C PRO A 445 26.45 31.29 33.06
N ASP A 446 26.04 31.08 31.81
CA ASP A 446 25.17 32.01 31.07
C ASP A 446 23.73 31.50 30.80
N GLY A 447 23.39 30.31 31.28
CA GLY A 447 22.00 29.86 31.40
C GLY A 447 21.29 29.39 30.12
N THR A 448 21.99 29.11 29.01
CA THR A 448 21.35 28.55 27.81
C THR A 448 21.32 27.00 27.80
N ARG A 449 20.16 26.40 27.47
CA ARG A 449 20.00 24.95 27.25
C ARG A 449 19.86 24.67 25.75
N SER A 450 20.72 23.81 25.20
CA SER A 450 20.57 23.23 23.87
C SER A 450 20.22 21.74 24.00
N TYR A 451 19.21 21.30 23.25
CA TYR A 451 18.90 19.88 23.06
C TYR A 451 19.51 19.43 21.73
N ALA A 452 20.49 18.53 21.78
CA ALA A 452 20.92 17.77 20.62
C ALA A 452 20.58 16.30 20.82
N GLN A 453 19.82 15.76 19.87
CA GLN A 453 19.57 14.32 19.72
C GLN A 453 20.85 13.62 19.28
N THR A 454 21.16 12.48 19.92
CA THR A 454 22.19 11.55 19.46
C THR A 454 21.56 10.51 18.53
N HIS A 455 22.20 10.29 17.38
CA HIS A 455 22.11 9.02 16.66
C HIS A 455 23.45 8.29 16.87
N SER A 456 23.36 7.03 17.29
CA SER A 456 24.50 6.11 17.32
C SER A 456 24.76 5.55 15.93
N THR A 457 26.02 5.52 15.52
CA THR A 457 26.53 4.48 14.63
C THR A 457 27.84 3.95 15.19
N ALA A 458 27.99 2.64 15.09
CA ALA A 458 29.21 1.90 15.37
C ALA A 458 30.33 2.34 14.41
N ASP A 459 31.56 2.06 14.85
CA ASP A 459 32.83 2.20 14.14
C ASP A 459 33.63 3.48 14.39
N GLY A 460 34.71 3.30 15.17
CA GLY A 460 36.02 3.88 14.86
C GLY A 460 36.25 5.36 15.19
N VAL A 461 37.08 5.60 16.20
CA VAL A 461 37.72 6.91 16.40
C VAL A 461 38.82 7.11 15.36
N TYR A 462 38.66 8.10 14.48
CA TYR A 462 39.77 8.88 13.94
C TYR A 462 39.44 10.37 14.04
N ALA A 463 40.40 11.13 14.58
CA ALA A 463 40.34 12.57 14.71
C ALA A 463 40.49 13.26 13.35
N VAL A 464 39.69 14.32 13.11
CA VAL A 464 39.99 15.34 12.10
C VAL A 464 39.71 16.71 12.69
N ASP A 465 40.77 17.51 12.76
CA ASP A 465 40.83 18.93 13.07
C ASP A 465 40.07 19.76 12.02
N PRO A 466 39.11 20.63 12.38
CA PRO A 466 38.53 21.61 11.48
C PRO A 466 39.09 23.00 11.79
N SER A 467 40.29 23.26 11.30
CA SER A 467 40.68 24.64 11.02
C SER A 467 41.25 24.75 9.60
N GLN A 468 40.68 25.73 8.89
CA GLN A 468 41.08 26.24 7.58
C GLN A 468 40.42 25.58 6.37
N THR A 469 39.25 26.14 6.07
CA THR A 469 38.86 26.57 4.72
C THR A 469 40.08 26.99 3.89
N GLY A 470 40.36 26.29 2.80
CA GLY A 470 41.42 26.60 1.86
C GLY A 470 40.96 26.32 0.44
N ASP A 471 41.05 27.37 -0.37
CA ASP A 471 40.71 27.48 -1.78
C ASP A 471 41.14 26.31 -2.68
N SER A 472 40.28 25.94 -3.63
CA SER A 472 40.68 25.20 -4.83
C SER A 472 40.97 26.16 -5.99
N VAL A 473 42.20 26.08 -6.44
CA VAL A 473 42.88 26.77 -7.53
C VAL A 473 42.34 26.36 -8.92
N VAL A 474 41.97 27.38 -9.72
CA VAL A 474 42.39 27.68 -11.12
C VAL A 474 42.57 26.52 -12.12
N GLU A 475 41.80 26.52 -13.22
CA GLU A 475 42.32 26.91 -14.56
C GLU A 475 41.24 27.13 -15.65
N ARG A 476 41.29 28.35 -16.24
CA ARG A 476 41.05 28.80 -17.65
C ARG A 476 39.79 28.28 -18.39
N THR A 477 38.95 29.09 -19.05
CA THR A 477 39.29 30.15 -20.02
C THR A 477 38.04 30.98 -20.40
N ALA A 478 38.24 32.30 -20.58
CA ALA A 478 37.64 33.19 -21.60
C ALA A 478 36.14 33.66 -21.55
N LEU A 479 36.03 34.97 -21.31
CA LEU A 479 35.33 36.02 -22.09
C LEU A 479 33.97 36.58 -21.61
N LEU A 480 34.06 37.86 -21.22
CA LEU A 480 33.17 38.99 -21.52
C LEU A 480 31.74 38.97 -20.95
N SER A 481 31.47 39.87 -19.99
CA SER A 481 30.71 41.12 -20.22
C SER A 481 30.07 41.64 -18.91
N ARG A 482 30.40 42.89 -18.55
CA ARG A 482 29.68 43.82 -17.65
C ARG A 482 28.21 44.04 -18.08
N PRO A 483 27.39 44.92 -17.43
CA PRO A 483 27.35 45.42 -16.03
C PRO A 483 25.91 45.41 -15.44
N HIS A 484 25.77 45.54 -14.11
CA HIS A 484 25.26 46.74 -13.40
C HIS A 484 25.00 46.46 -11.93
#